data_AF-A0A1I7KU89-F1
#
_entry.id   AF-A0A1I7KU89-F1
#
_cell.length_a   1.000
_cell.length_b   1.000
_cell.length_c   1.000
_cell.angle_alpha   90.00
_cell.angle_beta   90.00
_cell.angle_gamma   90.00
#
_symmetry.space_group_name_H-M   'P 1'
#
loop_
_entity.id
_entity.type
_entity.pdbx_description
1 polymer ?
#
loop_
_entity_poly.entity_id
_entity_poly.type
_entity_poly.pdbx_seq_one_letter_code
_entity_poly.pdbx_strand_id
1 'polypeptide(L)'
;MISSADRAAKFERFRHILEEPWHQSKAGTFPLFTTDRSYDLENYQSESQGNLPEIFTHFVEVQPDKLFMDLGCGYRGDILFHNVLNVEVYPSRSADLIVDPTRPYPIRSETLDGIGCFAVLEHTRQPWVVVREMRRMLRKGGTVFIDWPFLQPVHGYPSHYFNATREGLKTIFEDEGFEVELCDTFVNQTVAYTVSWVLGALNHHLPAEIRPELLNMTVGELMALDVQGEQWRRWLEALPATAREELACGNSLVAKKAA
;
A
#
# COMPACT_ATOMS: atom_id res chain seq x y z
N MET A 1 1.51 -16.47 16.73
CA MET A 1 0.41 -15.60 17.24
C MET A 1 0.99 -14.77 18.37
N ILE A 2 0.95 -13.44 18.27
CA ILE A 2 1.33 -12.56 19.39
C ILE A 2 0.49 -12.91 20.62
N SER A 3 1.11 -13.04 21.79
CA SER A 3 0.36 -13.33 23.02
C SER A 3 -0.49 -12.12 23.46
N SER A 4 -1.53 -12.36 24.25
CA SER A 4 -2.31 -11.26 24.84
C SER A 4 -1.45 -10.35 25.73
N ALA A 5 -0.44 -10.92 26.41
CA ALA A 5 0.50 -10.18 27.24
C ALA A 5 1.38 -9.23 26.40
N ASP A 6 1.85 -9.69 25.24
CA ASP A 6 2.64 -8.86 24.32
C ASP A 6 1.83 -7.69 23.76
N ARG A 7 0.55 -7.92 23.42
CA ARG A 7 -0.37 -6.85 22.96
C ARG A 7 -0.65 -5.81 24.05
N ALA A 8 -0.81 -6.22 25.30
CA ALA A 8 -0.99 -5.32 26.43
C ALA A 8 0.29 -4.51 26.73
N ALA A 9 1.46 -5.16 26.72
CA ALA A 9 2.74 -4.48 26.90
C ALA A 9 3.01 -3.45 25.78
N LYS A 10 2.70 -3.81 24.54
CA LYS A 10 2.77 -2.91 23.40
C LYS A 10 1.80 -1.74 23.55
N PHE A 11 0.55 -1.98 23.98
CA PHE A 11 -0.40 -0.91 24.28
C PHE A 11 0.17 0.07 25.32
N GLU A 12 0.73 -0.41 26.44
CA GLU A 12 1.30 0.46 27.47
C GLU A 12 2.45 1.33 26.93
N ARG A 13 3.25 0.80 26.00
CA ARG A 13 4.29 1.57 25.33
C ARG A 13 3.71 2.74 24.54
N PHE A 14 2.62 2.54 23.81
CA PHE A 14 2.06 3.54 22.90
C PHE A 14 0.95 4.41 23.52
N ARG A 15 0.34 4.03 24.64
CA ARG A 15 -0.86 4.70 25.18
C ARG A 15 -0.71 6.20 25.39
N HIS A 16 0.51 6.67 25.65
CA HIS A 16 0.82 8.08 25.88
C HIS A 16 0.87 8.91 24.58
N ILE A 17 0.84 8.29 23.41
CA ILE A 17 0.75 8.98 22.11
C ILE A 17 -0.63 8.84 21.45
N LEU A 18 -1.48 7.95 21.97
CA LEU A 18 -2.82 7.72 21.43
C LEU A 18 -3.81 8.78 21.92
N GLU A 19 -4.74 9.17 21.05
CA GLU A 19 -5.82 10.10 21.35
C GLU A 19 -7.15 9.36 21.53
N GLU A 20 -7.94 9.81 22.51
CA GLU A 20 -9.30 9.32 22.78
C GLU A 20 -10.35 10.21 22.08
N PRO A 21 -11.57 9.70 21.79
CA PRO A 21 -12.11 8.39 22.19
C PRO A 21 -11.82 7.25 21.21
N TRP A 22 -11.65 6.03 21.73
CA TRP A 22 -11.65 4.80 20.92
C TRP A 22 -13.07 4.23 20.84
N HIS A 23 -13.47 3.74 19.68
CA HIS A 23 -14.80 3.17 19.46
C HIS A 23 -14.89 1.78 20.11
N GLN A 24 -15.71 1.66 21.16
CA GLN A 24 -16.06 0.41 21.87
C GLN A 24 -14.86 -0.45 22.35
N SER A 25 -13.64 0.08 22.25
CA SER A 25 -12.41 -0.63 22.56
C SER A 25 -12.14 -0.55 24.06
N LYS A 26 -11.79 -1.69 24.66
CA LYS A 26 -11.37 -1.72 26.07
C LYS A 26 -9.95 -1.14 26.15
N ALA A 27 -9.79 -0.07 26.92
CA ALA A 27 -8.47 0.43 27.29
C ALA A 27 -7.62 -0.70 27.91
N GLY A 28 -6.33 -0.76 27.58
CA GLY A 28 -5.37 -1.69 28.18
C GLY A 28 -4.81 -2.78 27.27
N THR A 29 -5.28 -2.92 26.02
CA THR A 29 -4.68 -3.85 25.06
C THR A 29 -5.03 -3.48 23.62
N PHE A 30 -4.19 -3.93 22.68
CA PHE A 30 -4.49 -3.91 21.26
C PHE A 30 -5.29 -5.17 20.82
N PRO A 31 -6.02 -5.10 19.69
CA PRO A 31 -6.20 -3.93 18.84
C PRO A 31 -7.23 -2.92 19.39
N LEU A 32 -7.10 -1.65 19.00
CA LEU A 32 -8.11 -0.61 19.24
C LEU A 32 -8.80 -0.25 17.92
N PHE A 33 -10.11 -0.16 17.97
CA PHE A 33 -10.96 0.38 16.92
C PHE A 33 -11.20 1.85 17.19
N THR A 34 -10.92 2.68 16.19
CA THR A 34 -11.07 4.15 16.30
C THR A 34 -12.39 4.62 15.68
N THR A 35 -13.13 3.70 15.07
CA THR A 35 -14.40 3.90 14.37
C THR A 35 -15.22 2.61 14.40
N ASP A 36 -16.53 2.73 14.17
CA ASP A 36 -17.43 1.64 13.80
C ASP A 36 -17.30 1.21 12.33
N ARG A 37 -16.59 2.00 11.51
CA ARG A 37 -16.36 1.77 10.09
C ARG A 37 -15.00 1.11 9.86
N SER A 38 -14.96 -0.21 9.88
CA SER A 38 -13.81 -0.96 9.36
C SER A 38 -14.19 -1.64 8.05
N TYR A 39 -13.21 -1.80 7.15
CA TYR A 39 -13.39 -2.70 6.01
C TYR A 39 -13.46 -4.15 6.53
N ASP A 40 -14.26 -4.96 5.84
CA ASP A 40 -14.41 -6.37 6.15
C ASP A 40 -13.49 -7.21 5.26
N LEU A 41 -12.78 -8.15 5.89
CA LEU A 41 -11.96 -9.16 5.23
C LEU A 41 -12.79 -10.09 4.35
N GLU A 42 -14.10 -10.24 4.58
CA GLU A 42 -14.98 -11.04 3.70
C GLU A 42 -15.02 -10.53 2.25
N ASN A 43 -14.67 -9.26 2.03
CA ASN A 43 -14.59 -8.66 0.70
C ASN A 43 -13.16 -8.66 0.11
N TYR A 44 -12.17 -9.18 0.84
CA TYR A 44 -10.81 -9.37 0.34
C TYR A 44 -10.64 -10.79 -0.19
N GLN A 45 -10.00 -10.96 -1.35
CA GLN A 45 -9.61 -12.30 -1.84
C GLN A 45 -8.66 -13.01 -0.85
N SER A 46 -7.78 -12.23 -0.21
CA SER A 46 -6.90 -12.65 0.87
C SER A 46 -6.39 -11.42 1.63
N GLU A 47 -5.98 -11.60 2.90
CA GLU A 47 -5.30 -10.54 3.66
C GLU A 47 -4.06 -10.07 2.91
N SER A 48 -3.88 -8.76 2.74
CA SER A 48 -2.67 -8.22 2.10
C SER A 48 -1.44 -8.67 2.87
N GLN A 49 -0.44 -9.18 2.17
CA GLN A 49 0.79 -9.66 2.78
C GLN A 49 1.98 -9.13 1.98
N GLY A 50 2.89 -8.46 2.69
CA GLY A 50 4.14 -7.96 2.14
C GLY A 50 5.23 -8.00 3.20
N ASN A 51 6.48 -8.08 2.76
CA ASN A 51 7.61 -7.93 3.66
C ASN A 51 7.82 -6.44 3.95
N LEU A 52 8.23 -6.13 5.20
CA LEU A 52 8.74 -4.81 5.49
C LEU A 52 10.07 -4.61 4.75
N PRO A 53 10.30 -3.46 4.10
CA PRO A 53 11.58 -3.18 3.47
C PRO A 53 12.73 -3.18 4.47
N GLU A 54 13.88 -3.71 4.03
CA GLU A 54 15.08 -3.88 4.87
C GLU A 54 15.54 -2.58 5.53
N ILE A 55 15.43 -1.45 4.80
CA ILE A 55 15.80 -0.13 5.32
C ILE A 55 14.93 0.26 6.52
N PHE A 56 13.62 -0.02 6.48
CA PHE A 56 12.72 0.29 7.59
C PHE A 56 12.96 -0.65 8.77
N THR A 57 13.09 -1.96 8.52
CA THR A 57 13.35 -2.94 9.57
C THR A 57 14.67 -2.63 10.29
N HIS A 58 15.73 -2.29 9.54
CA HIS A 58 17.01 -1.90 10.13
C HIS A 58 16.88 -0.67 11.04
N PHE A 59 16.16 0.37 10.60
CA PHE A 59 15.94 1.58 11.40
C PHE A 59 15.19 1.29 12.71
N VAL A 60 14.22 0.38 12.66
CA VAL A 60 13.43 -0.05 13.82
C VAL A 60 14.30 -0.83 14.81
N GLU A 61 15.12 -1.77 14.32
CA GLU A 61 15.94 -2.67 15.14
C GLU A 61 17.06 -1.95 15.87
N VAL A 62 17.74 -1.00 15.22
CA VAL A 62 18.86 -0.26 15.84
C VAL A 62 18.40 0.83 16.81
N GLN A 63 17.08 1.05 16.92
CA GLN A 63 16.47 2.07 17.77
C GLN A 63 15.30 1.50 18.62
N PRO A 64 15.56 0.53 19.52
CA PRO A 64 14.52 -0.18 20.26
C PRO A 64 13.74 0.71 21.24
N ASP A 65 14.26 1.88 21.61
CA ASP A 65 13.61 2.85 22.51
C ASP A 65 12.75 3.90 21.77
N LYS A 66 12.85 3.93 20.44
CA LYS A 66 12.10 4.87 19.59
C LYS A 66 10.71 4.32 19.24
N LEU A 67 9.82 5.15 18.72
CA LEU A 67 8.45 4.80 18.35
C LEU A 67 8.26 4.92 16.85
N PHE A 68 7.91 3.82 16.20
CA PHE A 68 7.67 3.77 14.76
C PHE A 68 6.20 3.42 14.48
N MET A 69 5.77 3.61 13.24
CA MET A 69 4.47 3.17 12.76
C MET A 69 4.62 2.44 11.42
N ASP A 70 3.87 1.36 11.22
CA ASP A 70 3.65 0.69 9.93
C ASP A 70 2.21 0.97 9.51
N LEU A 71 2.02 1.89 8.57
CA LEU A 71 0.72 2.33 8.08
C LEU A 71 0.28 1.44 6.91
N GLY A 72 -0.85 0.76 7.07
CA GLY A 72 -1.34 -0.27 6.14
C GLY A 72 -0.50 -1.54 6.28
N CYS A 73 -0.44 -2.07 7.50
CA CYS A 73 0.48 -3.15 7.83
C CYS A 73 0.16 -4.48 7.13
N GLY A 74 -1.10 -4.70 6.73
CA GLY A 74 -1.57 -6.01 6.31
C GLY A 74 -1.20 -7.11 7.31
N TYR A 75 -1.01 -8.33 6.83
CA TYR A 75 -0.48 -9.43 7.62
C TYR A 75 1.06 -9.46 7.60
N ARG A 76 1.67 -9.35 8.78
CA ARG A 76 3.14 -9.41 8.98
C ARG A 76 3.63 -10.75 9.55
N GLY A 77 2.76 -11.76 9.65
CA GLY A 77 3.18 -13.08 10.15
C GLY A 77 3.67 -13.03 11.60
N ASP A 78 4.87 -13.55 11.83
CA ASP A 78 5.55 -13.51 13.14
C ASP A 78 6.55 -12.33 13.27
N ILE A 79 6.70 -11.50 12.22
CA ILE A 79 7.62 -10.35 12.23
C ILE A 79 6.87 -9.14 12.79
N LEU A 80 6.88 -9.00 14.11
CA LEU A 80 6.17 -7.93 14.80
C LEU A 80 7.09 -7.29 15.83
N PHE A 81 7.33 -6.00 15.66
CA PHE A 81 8.20 -5.24 16.54
C PHE A 81 7.41 -4.60 17.68
N HIS A 82 7.94 -4.67 18.90
CA HIS A 82 7.32 -4.06 20.08
C HIS A 82 7.31 -2.52 20.02
N ASN A 83 8.18 -1.93 19.22
CA ASN A 83 8.34 -0.50 19.03
C ASN A 83 7.75 0.04 17.71
N VAL A 84 6.97 -0.75 16.97
CA VAL A 84 6.23 -0.33 15.76
C VAL A 84 4.74 -0.44 15.99
N LEU A 85 3.99 0.65 15.90
CA LEU A 85 2.54 0.65 15.93
C LEU A 85 1.99 0.21 14.56
N ASN A 86 1.28 -0.91 14.51
CA ASN A 86 0.73 -1.42 13.24
C ASN A 86 -0.69 -0.87 13.02
N VAL A 87 -0.92 -0.21 11.89
CA VAL A 87 -2.19 0.46 11.58
C VAL A 87 -2.80 -0.15 10.35
N GLU A 88 -4.11 -0.43 10.38
CA GLU A 88 -4.85 -1.02 9.26
C GLU A 88 -6.28 -0.49 9.18
N VAL A 89 -6.93 -0.60 8.03
CA VAL A 89 -8.33 -0.20 7.82
C VAL A 89 -9.32 -1.35 8.04
N TYR A 90 -8.81 -2.57 8.25
CA TYR A 90 -9.55 -3.80 8.56
C TYR A 90 -8.89 -4.53 9.75
N PRO A 91 -9.59 -5.46 10.43
CA PRO A 91 -9.09 -6.13 11.63
C PRO A 91 -8.05 -7.23 11.31
N SER A 92 -6.90 -6.84 10.78
CA SER A 92 -5.76 -7.73 10.54
C SER A 92 -5.27 -8.37 11.84
N ARG A 93 -4.73 -9.59 11.73
CA ARG A 93 -4.06 -10.27 12.85
C ARG A 93 -2.81 -9.55 13.34
N SER A 94 -2.21 -8.69 12.52
CA SER A 94 -1.02 -7.89 12.82
C SER A 94 -1.35 -6.48 13.32
N ALA A 95 -2.55 -5.98 13.06
CA ALA A 95 -2.95 -4.63 13.40
C ALA A 95 -3.04 -4.40 14.92
N ASP A 96 -2.63 -3.20 15.32
CA ASP A 96 -2.80 -2.64 16.66
C ASP A 96 -3.89 -1.56 16.65
N LEU A 97 -3.97 -0.75 15.60
CA LEU A 97 -5.04 0.23 15.41
C LEU A 97 -5.82 -0.06 14.14
N ILE A 98 -7.15 -0.06 14.27
CA ILE A 98 -8.08 -0.09 13.15
C ILE A 98 -8.63 1.32 12.94
N VAL A 99 -8.39 1.89 11.76
CA VAL A 99 -8.68 3.28 11.43
C VAL A 99 -9.63 3.45 10.25
N ASP A 100 -10.41 4.52 10.29
CA ASP A 100 -11.14 5.04 9.12
C ASP A 100 -10.14 5.86 8.28
N PRO A 101 -9.80 5.44 7.04
CA PRO A 101 -8.84 6.18 6.21
C PRO A 101 -9.35 7.57 5.78
N THR A 102 -10.62 7.90 6.06
CA THR A 102 -11.22 9.22 5.79
C THR A 102 -11.16 10.18 6.98
N ARG A 103 -10.59 9.75 8.11
CA ARG A 103 -10.47 10.55 9.33
C ARG A 103 -9.01 10.77 9.72
N PRO A 104 -8.71 11.81 10.51
CA PRO A 104 -7.40 11.98 11.13
C PRO A 104 -7.01 10.77 11.98
N TYR A 105 -5.73 10.45 12.01
CA TYR A 105 -5.22 9.34 12.84
C TYR A 105 -5.21 9.76 14.31
N PRO A 106 -5.70 8.94 15.26
CA PRO A 106 -5.77 9.29 16.68
C PRO A 106 -4.41 9.10 17.36
N ILE A 107 -3.41 9.79 16.81
CA ILE A 107 -2.02 9.79 17.23
C ILE A 107 -1.63 11.24 17.39
N ARG A 108 -1.05 11.57 18.55
CA ARG A 108 -0.62 12.93 18.90
C ARG A 108 0.45 13.44 17.94
N SER A 109 0.42 14.74 17.70
CA SER A 109 1.43 15.40 16.88
C SER A 109 2.83 15.28 17.48
N GLU A 110 3.85 15.23 16.62
CA GLU A 110 5.27 15.22 16.99
C GLU A 110 5.69 14.11 17.98
N THR A 111 5.12 12.91 17.86
CA THR A 111 5.39 11.78 18.78
C THR A 111 6.08 10.57 18.16
N LEU A 112 5.99 10.41 16.84
CA LEU A 112 6.62 9.29 16.12
C LEU A 112 8.01 9.65 15.61
N ASP A 113 8.85 8.64 15.54
CA ASP A 113 10.25 8.73 15.15
C ASP A 113 10.48 8.30 13.71
N GLY A 114 9.63 7.39 13.22
CA GLY A 114 9.55 7.07 11.81
C GLY A 114 8.22 6.43 11.43
N ILE A 115 7.85 6.54 10.15
CA ILE A 115 6.64 5.95 9.59
C ILE A 115 7.00 5.16 8.33
N GLY A 116 6.70 3.87 8.31
CA GLY A 116 6.66 3.05 7.10
C GLY A 116 5.26 3.06 6.49
N CYS A 117 5.18 3.14 5.17
CA CYS A 117 3.93 3.10 4.41
C CYS A 117 4.22 2.49 3.03
N PHE A 118 3.82 1.23 2.85
CA PHE A 118 4.28 0.42 1.72
C PHE A 118 3.09 -0.11 0.92
N ALA A 119 2.94 0.36 -0.32
CA ALA A 119 1.82 0.01 -1.19
C ALA A 119 0.43 0.33 -0.57
N VAL A 120 0.27 1.58 -0.12
CA VAL A 120 -0.94 2.08 0.56
C VAL A 120 -1.44 3.38 -0.04
N LEU A 121 -0.55 4.33 -0.34
CA LEU A 121 -0.94 5.67 -0.78
C LEU A 121 -1.72 5.65 -2.10
N GLU A 122 -1.43 4.71 -2.99
CA GLU A 122 -2.17 4.43 -4.21
C GLU A 122 -3.64 4.08 -3.96
N HIS A 123 -3.96 3.52 -2.79
CA HIS A 123 -5.32 3.12 -2.41
C HIS A 123 -6.08 4.24 -1.70
N THR A 124 -5.48 5.43 -1.58
CA THR A 124 -6.10 6.59 -0.95
C THR A 124 -6.64 7.56 -1.98
N ARG A 125 -7.82 8.15 -1.72
CA ARG A 125 -8.41 9.17 -2.61
C ARG A 125 -7.67 10.50 -2.59
N GLN A 126 -6.94 10.77 -1.51
CA GLN A 126 -6.26 12.03 -1.23
C GLN A 126 -4.91 11.75 -0.55
N PRO A 127 -3.92 11.19 -1.27
CA PRO A 127 -2.65 10.79 -0.67
C PRO A 127 -1.92 11.96 0.02
N TRP A 128 -2.05 13.18 -0.50
CA TRP A 128 -1.49 14.39 0.12
C TRP A 128 -2.04 14.65 1.54
N VAL A 129 -3.29 14.30 1.83
CA VAL A 129 -3.85 14.41 3.19
C VAL A 129 -3.21 13.40 4.14
N VAL A 130 -2.96 12.18 3.65
CA VAL A 130 -2.27 11.15 4.44
C VAL A 130 -0.82 11.55 4.71
N VAL A 131 -0.13 12.09 3.71
CA VAL A 131 1.25 12.62 3.87
C VAL A 131 1.29 13.79 4.86
N ARG A 132 0.30 14.69 4.84
CA ARG A 132 0.17 15.75 5.85
C ARG A 132 0.01 15.19 7.27
N GLU A 133 -0.80 14.16 7.44
CA GLU A 133 -0.95 13.50 8.74
C GLU A 133 0.34 12.79 9.17
N MET A 134 1.07 12.15 8.26
CA MET A 134 2.40 11.60 8.55
C MET A 134 3.33 12.68 9.10
N ARG A 135 3.39 13.84 8.43
CA ARG A 135 4.17 15.00 8.92
C ARG A 135 3.72 15.43 10.31
N ARG A 136 2.42 15.55 10.55
CA ARG A 136 1.86 15.97 11.84
C ARG A 136 2.30 15.03 12.97
N MET A 137 2.22 13.72 12.74
CA MET A 137 2.54 12.71 13.76
C MET A 137 4.04 12.56 14.01
N LEU A 138 4.89 12.80 13.01
CA LEU A 138 6.34 12.73 13.14
C LEU A 138 6.88 13.88 13.99
N ARG A 139 7.82 13.56 14.88
CA ARG A 139 8.67 14.57 15.51
C ARG A 139 9.54 15.26 14.46
N LYS A 140 10.07 16.43 14.80
CA LYS A 140 11.09 17.10 13.98
C LYS A 140 12.30 16.17 13.79
N GLY A 141 12.71 15.98 12.53
CA GLY A 141 13.77 15.05 12.15
C GLY A 141 13.35 13.58 12.13
N GLY A 142 12.06 13.27 12.25
CA GLY A 142 11.54 11.92 12.01
C GLY A 142 11.49 11.59 10.51
N THR A 143 11.52 10.30 10.18
CA THR A 143 11.71 9.82 8.80
C THR A 143 10.49 9.06 8.28
N VAL A 144 10.15 9.24 7.00
CA VAL A 144 9.15 8.43 6.30
C VAL A 144 9.82 7.44 5.35
N PHE A 145 9.26 6.24 5.24
CA PHE A 145 9.71 5.18 4.32
C PHE A 145 8.53 4.78 3.46
N ILE A 146 8.65 4.99 2.14
CA ILE A 146 7.52 4.89 1.22
C ILE A 146 7.84 3.94 0.07
N ASP A 147 6.93 3.00 -0.17
CA ASP A 147 6.83 2.28 -1.44
C ASP A 147 5.51 2.67 -2.12
N TRP A 148 5.57 3.06 -3.39
CA TRP A 148 4.40 3.45 -4.20
C TRP A 148 4.53 2.86 -5.61
N PRO A 149 3.51 2.17 -6.16
CA PRO A 149 3.53 1.64 -7.51
C PRO A 149 3.65 2.71 -8.61
N PHE A 150 4.33 2.35 -9.69
CA PHE A 150 4.40 3.15 -10.93
C PHE A 150 3.80 2.41 -12.14
N LEU A 151 4.33 1.23 -12.50
CA LEU A 151 3.95 0.48 -13.71
C LEU A 151 3.30 -0.88 -13.41
N GLN A 152 2.72 -1.04 -12.23
CA GLN A 152 1.96 -2.22 -11.86
C GLN A 152 0.54 -2.15 -12.45
N PRO A 153 -0.06 -3.28 -12.90
CA PRO A 153 -1.47 -3.35 -13.26
C PRO A 153 -2.37 -2.80 -12.14
N VAL A 154 -3.60 -2.39 -12.46
CA VAL A 154 -4.58 -1.95 -11.45
C VAL A 154 -4.86 -3.11 -10.49
N HIS A 155 -4.68 -2.88 -9.18
CA HIS A 155 -4.77 -3.94 -8.17
C HIS A 155 -5.24 -3.44 -6.81
N GLY A 156 -5.55 -4.37 -5.90
CA GLY A 156 -5.89 -4.09 -4.50
C GLY A 156 -7.36 -3.73 -4.26
N TYR A 157 -7.81 -3.94 -3.02
CA TYR A 157 -9.18 -3.65 -2.55
C TYR A 157 -9.14 -2.52 -1.50
N PRO A 158 -10.15 -1.63 -1.41
CA PRO A 158 -11.34 -1.55 -2.27
C PRO A 158 -11.09 -0.85 -3.61
N SER A 159 -9.98 -0.13 -3.77
CA SER A 159 -9.74 0.69 -4.97
C SER A 159 -8.27 1.05 -5.12
N HIS A 160 -7.82 1.21 -6.36
CA HIS A 160 -6.52 1.77 -6.74
C HIS A 160 -6.76 3.11 -7.43
N TYR A 161 -6.26 4.20 -6.88
CA TYR A 161 -6.52 5.56 -7.37
C TYR A 161 -5.35 6.15 -8.14
N PHE A 162 -4.11 5.91 -7.67
CA PHE A 162 -2.94 6.64 -8.18
C PHE A 162 -1.70 5.77 -8.28
N ASN A 163 -1.03 5.86 -9.42
CA ASN A 163 0.37 5.45 -9.57
C ASN A 163 1.24 6.71 -9.55
N ALA A 164 2.42 6.63 -8.96
CA ALA A 164 3.33 7.76 -8.89
C ALA A 164 4.56 7.54 -9.78
N THR A 165 4.88 8.53 -10.62
CA THR A 165 6.26 8.67 -11.11
C THR A 165 7.16 9.11 -9.95
N ARG A 166 8.47 9.06 -10.16
CA ARG A 166 9.46 9.56 -9.18
C ARG A 166 9.20 11.02 -8.82
N GLU A 167 8.92 11.86 -9.80
CA GLU A 167 8.66 13.29 -9.64
C GLU A 167 7.33 13.54 -8.94
N GLY A 168 6.30 12.76 -9.28
CA GLY A 168 5.00 12.83 -8.60
C GLY A 168 5.11 12.48 -7.12
N LEU A 169 5.85 11.41 -6.80
CA LEU A 169 6.13 11.02 -5.42
C LEU A 169 6.87 12.13 -4.67
N LYS A 170 7.98 12.64 -5.22
CA LYS A 170 8.74 13.73 -4.59
C LYS A 170 7.89 14.97 -4.33
N THR A 171 7.15 15.42 -5.35
CA THR A 171 6.34 16.65 -5.28
C THR A 171 5.34 16.58 -4.12
N ILE A 172 4.62 15.46 -3.97
CA ILE A 172 3.63 15.30 -2.89
C ILE A 172 4.27 15.46 -1.50
N PHE A 173 5.48 14.93 -1.30
CA PHE A 173 6.18 15.01 -0.01
C PHE A 173 6.82 16.38 0.22
N GLU A 174 7.46 16.96 -0.80
CA GLU A 174 8.07 18.29 -0.74
C GLU A 174 7.03 19.40 -0.50
N ASP A 175 5.84 19.30 -1.14
CA ASP A 175 4.73 20.25 -0.94
C ASP A 175 4.18 20.22 0.50
N GLU A 176 4.23 19.06 1.15
CA GLU A 176 3.93 18.92 2.59
C GLU A 176 5.19 19.16 3.45
N GLY A 177 6.28 19.69 2.88
CA GLY A 177 7.46 20.21 3.57
C GLY A 177 8.45 19.17 4.06
N PHE A 178 8.46 17.96 3.50
CA PHE A 178 9.53 16.99 3.71
C PHE A 178 10.78 17.38 2.88
N GLU A 179 11.95 17.09 3.42
CA GLU A 179 13.20 17.11 2.66
C GLU A 179 13.47 15.69 2.13
N VAL A 180 13.47 15.51 0.81
CA VAL A 180 13.65 14.18 0.20
C VAL A 180 15.14 13.85 0.09
N GLU A 181 15.64 13.00 1.00
CA GLU A 181 17.04 12.56 0.99
C GLU A 181 17.32 11.49 -0.08
N LEU A 182 16.36 10.59 -0.33
CA LEU A 182 16.49 9.48 -1.28
C LEU A 182 15.13 9.19 -1.94
N CYS A 183 15.16 8.96 -3.25
CA CYS A 183 14.01 8.45 -4.00
C CYS A 183 14.55 7.68 -5.21
N ASP A 184 14.65 6.36 -5.05
CA ASP A 184 15.25 5.48 -6.04
C ASP A 184 14.43 4.20 -6.23
N THR A 185 14.84 3.35 -7.17
CA THR A 185 14.20 2.08 -7.49
C THR A 185 14.91 0.94 -6.78
N PHE A 186 14.19 0.25 -5.90
CA PHE A 186 14.72 -0.91 -5.19
C PHE A 186 14.34 -2.24 -5.87
N VAL A 187 14.84 -3.35 -5.31
CA VAL A 187 14.75 -4.69 -5.91
C VAL A 187 13.30 -5.11 -6.24
N ASN A 188 12.33 -4.73 -5.40
CA ASN A 188 10.90 -5.01 -5.57
C ASN A 188 10.18 -4.06 -6.55
N GLN A 189 10.89 -3.09 -7.14
CA GLN A 189 10.34 -2.02 -7.98
C GLN A 189 10.94 -1.99 -9.38
N THR A 190 11.72 -3.02 -9.75
CA THR A 190 12.38 -3.10 -11.06
C THR A 190 11.42 -3.53 -12.18
N VAL A 191 11.83 -3.30 -13.43
CA VAL A 191 11.09 -3.72 -14.63
C VAL A 191 10.78 -5.22 -14.66
N ALA A 192 11.58 -6.05 -13.97
CA ALA A 192 11.34 -7.49 -13.86
C ALA A 192 9.94 -7.79 -13.28
N TYR A 193 9.50 -7.02 -12.28
CA TYR A 193 8.18 -7.17 -11.68
C TYR A 193 7.06 -6.80 -12.67
N THR A 194 7.19 -5.65 -13.33
CA THR A 194 6.20 -5.21 -14.33
C THR A 194 6.07 -6.21 -15.48
N VAL A 195 7.19 -6.65 -16.05
CA VAL A 195 7.18 -7.62 -17.17
C VAL A 195 6.55 -8.94 -16.73
N SER A 196 6.97 -9.47 -15.57
CA SER A 196 6.44 -10.72 -15.03
C SER A 196 4.94 -10.63 -14.77
N TRP A 197 4.49 -9.55 -14.12
CA TRP A 197 3.09 -9.36 -13.77
C TRP A 197 2.23 -9.16 -15.02
N VAL A 198 2.56 -8.21 -15.89
CA VAL A 198 1.76 -7.90 -17.08
C VAL A 198 1.63 -9.13 -18.00
N LEU A 199 2.74 -9.82 -18.29
CA LEU A 199 2.69 -11.02 -19.13
C LEU A 199 1.99 -12.19 -18.44
N GLY A 200 2.20 -12.34 -17.12
CA GLY A 200 1.55 -13.37 -16.32
C GLY A 200 0.02 -13.18 -16.26
N ALA A 201 -0.43 -11.96 -16.00
CA ALA A 201 -1.84 -11.59 -15.98
C ALA A 201 -2.48 -11.71 -17.38
N LEU A 202 -1.80 -11.23 -18.43
CA LEU A 202 -2.26 -11.43 -19.80
C LEU A 202 -2.45 -12.92 -20.12
N ASN A 203 -1.45 -13.75 -19.84
CA ASN A 203 -1.54 -15.21 -20.05
C ASN A 203 -2.66 -15.85 -19.20
N HIS A 204 -2.80 -15.44 -17.94
CA HIS A 204 -3.82 -15.96 -17.04
C HIS A 204 -5.24 -15.69 -17.56
N HIS A 205 -5.48 -14.48 -18.05
CA HIS A 205 -6.81 -14.05 -18.51
C HIS A 205 -7.14 -14.47 -19.94
N LEU A 206 -6.14 -14.84 -20.75
CA LEU A 206 -6.38 -15.37 -22.09
C LEU A 206 -7.06 -16.75 -22.05
N PRO A 207 -7.97 -17.06 -23.00
CA PRO A 207 -8.51 -18.41 -23.19
C PRO A 207 -7.42 -19.45 -23.43
N ALA A 208 -7.63 -20.68 -22.95
CA ALA A 208 -6.63 -21.74 -22.97
C ALA A 208 -6.12 -22.07 -24.38
N GLU A 209 -6.97 -21.91 -25.39
CA GLU A 209 -6.68 -22.12 -26.81
C GLU A 209 -5.79 -21.01 -27.43
N ILE A 210 -5.77 -19.80 -26.83
CA ILE A 210 -4.96 -18.66 -27.33
C ILE A 210 -3.60 -18.60 -26.62
N ARG A 211 -3.52 -19.01 -25.35
CA ARG A 211 -2.28 -18.95 -24.55
C ARG A 211 -1.03 -19.49 -25.25
N PRO A 212 -1.06 -20.64 -25.98
CA PRO A 212 0.12 -21.16 -26.66
C PRO A 212 0.73 -20.17 -27.65
N GLU A 213 -0.07 -19.27 -28.23
CA GLU A 213 0.45 -18.28 -29.17
C GLU A 213 1.30 -17.22 -28.48
N LEU A 214 0.91 -16.77 -27.28
CA LEU A 214 1.73 -15.88 -26.47
C LEU A 214 2.96 -16.61 -25.92
N LEU A 215 2.77 -17.82 -25.39
CA LEU A 215 3.82 -18.57 -24.69
C LEU A 215 4.90 -19.14 -25.61
N ASN A 216 4.59 -19.40 -26.87
CA ASN A 216 5.57 -19.91 -27.84
C ASN A 216 6.31 -18.81 -28.60
N MET A 217 5.94 -17.54 -28.44
CA MET A 217 6.68 -16.42 -29.02
C MET A 217 8.00 -16.19 -28.28
N THR A 218 9.04 -15.90 -29.04
CA THR A 218 10.24 -15.28 -28.50
C THR A 218 9.94 -13.85 -28.06
N VAL A 219 10.73 -13.32 -27.13
CA VAL A 219 10.62 -11.90 -26.71
C VAL A 219 10.78 -10.96 -27.92
N GLY A 220 11.64 -11.30 -28.87
CA GLY A 220 11.83 -10.51 -30.10
C GLY A 220 10.61 -10.48 -31.01
N GLU A 221 9.90 -11.60 -31.17
CA GLU A 221 8.66 -11.66 -31.94
C GLU A 221 7.55 -10.85 -31.27
N LEU A 222 7.40 -10.96 -29.94
CA LEU A 222 6.42 -10.19 -29.18
C LEU A 222 6.65 -8.68 -29.32
N MET A 223 7.91 -8.23 -29.23
CA MET A 223 8.29 -6.83 -29.41
C MET A 223 8.06 -6.31 -30.83
N ALA A 224 8.08 -7.19 -31.84
CA ALA A 224 7.90 -6.83 -33.24
C ALA A 224 6.42 -6.74 -33.67
N LEU A 225 5.48 -7.16 -32.82
CA LEU A 225 4.05 -7.04 -33.13
C LEU A 225 3.63 -5.57 -33.25
N ASP A 226 2.87 -5.25 -34.31
CA ASP A 226 2.17 -3.97 -34.41
C ASP A 226 1.09 -3.89 -33.32
N VAL A 227 1.21 -2.93 -32.40
CA VAL A 227 0.29 -2.72 -31.27
C VAL A 227 -1.14 -2.38 -31.70
N GLN A 228 -1.36 -1.99 -32.97
CA GLN A 228 -2.69 -1.82 -33.58
C GLN A 228 -3.06 -2.96 -34.56
N GLY A 229 -2.19 -3.96 -34.67
CA GLY A 229 -2.32 -5.08 -35.59
C GLY A 229 -3.33 -6.14 -35.14
N GLU A 230 -3.62 -7.06 -36.06
CA GLU A 230 -4.66 -8.08 -35.88
C GLU A 230 -4.40 -9.03 -34.69
N GLN A 231 -3.13 -9.38 -34.43
CA GLN A 231 -2.76 -10.28 -33.33
C GLN A 231 -3.15 -9.68 -31.98
N TRP A 232 -2.74 -8.43 -31.71
CA TRP A 232 -3.10 -7.73 -30.47
C TRP A 232 -4.60 -7.51 -30.37
N ARG A 233 -5.26 -7.09 -31.46
CA ARG A 233 -6.71 -6.92 -31.49
C ARG A 233 -7.44 -8.20 -31.05
N ARG A 234 -7.05 -9.35 -31.60
CA ARG A 234 -7.66 -10.65 -31.25
C ARG A 234 -7.42 -11.05 -29.80
N TRP A 235 -6.20 -10.85 -29.27
CA TRP A 235 -5.91 -11.12 -27.86
C TRP A 235 -6.72 -10.23 -26.92
N LEU A 236 -6.79 -8.93 -27.19
CA LEU A 236 -7.50 -7.95 -26.35
C LEU A 236 -9.03 -8.13 -26.40
N GLU A 237 -9.59 -8.52 -27.55
CA GLU A 237 -11.01 -8.87 -27.70
C GLU A 237 -11.40 -10.13 -26.91
N ALA A 238 -10.46 -11.07 -26.74
CA ALA A 238 -10.67 -12.30 -25.99
C ALA A 238 -10.61 -12.11 -24.45
N LEU A 239 -10.09 -10.98 -23.96
CA LEU A 239 -10.02 -10.71 -22.53
C LEU A 239 -11.40 -10.37 -21.94
N PRO A 240 -11.71 -10.83 -20.72
CA PRO A 240 -12.89 -10.36 -19.98
C PRO A 240 -12.73 -8.86 -19.64
N ALA A 241 -13.86 -8.18 -19.38
CA ALA A 241 -13.86 -6.75 -19.08
C ALA A 241 -12.98 -6.39 -17.87
N THR A 242 -13.04 -7.19 -16.81
CA THR A 242 -12.22 -7.02 -15.60
C THR A 242 -10.72 -7.11 -15.89
N ALA A 243 -10.29 -7.99 -16.78
CA ALA A 243 -8.89 -8.10 -17.17
C ALA A 243 -8.42 -6.90 -18.01
N ARG A 244 -9.30 -6.32 -18.83
CA ARG A 244 -9.00 -5.08 -19.57
C ARG A 244 -8.83 -3.88 -18.63
N GLU A 245 -9.61 -3.82 -17.56
CA GLU A 245 -9.47 -2.79 -16.52
C GLU A 245 -8.18 -2.99 -15.71
N GLU A 246 -7.88 -4.23 -15.30
CA GLU A 246 -6.64 -4.58 -14.61
C GLU A 246 -5.40 -4.19 -15.43
N LEU A 247 -5.38 -4.57 -16.71
CA LEU A 247 -4.24 -4.37 -17.62
C LEU A 247 -4.26 -3.01 -18.34
N ALA A 248 -5.16 -2.10 -17.96
CA ALA A 248 -5.26 -0.80 -18.62
C ALA A 248 -3.95 0.00 -18.47
N CYS A 249 -3.29 0.30 -19.59
CA CYS A 249 -2.10 1.17 -19.62
C CYS A 249 -2.44 2.67 -19.74
N GLY A 250 -3.72 3.02 -19.72
CA GLY A 250 -4.21 4.39 -19.87
C GLY A 250 -5.73 4.44 -19.86
N ASN A 251 -6.28 5.60 -19.53
CA ASN A 251 -7.72 5.82 -19.47
C ASN A 251 -8.07 7.14 -20.17
N SER A 252 -9.18 7.16 -20.89
CA SER A 252 -9.75 8.39 -21.46
C SER A 252 -11.03 8.75 -20.73
N LEU A 253 -11.18 10.01 -20.34
CA LEU A 253 -12.35 10.52 -19.62
C LEU A 253 -12.96 11.70 -20.37
N VAL A 254 -14.27 11.66 -20.59
CA VAL A 254 -15.06 12.80 -21.06
C VAL A 254 -16.06 13.16 -19.94
N ALA A 255 -15.94 14.36 -19.38
CA ALA A 255 -16.81 14.84 -18.31
C ALA A 255 -17.56 16.11 -18.75
N LYS A 256 -18.79 16.28 -18.27
CA LYS A 256 -19.55 17.52 -18.42
C LYS A 256 -19.51 18.29 -17.10
N LYS A 257 -19.37 19.62 -17.19
CA LYS A 257 -19.54 20.51 -16.04
C LYS A 257 -20.97 20.36 -15.51
N ALA A 258 -21.13 20.18 -14.20
CA ALA A 258 -22.45 20.19 -13.56
C ALA A 258 -23.14 21.55 -13.80
N ALA A 259 -24.47 21.52 -13.96
CA ALA A 259 -25.29 22.70 -14.20
C ALA A 259 -25.29 23.66 -13.00
#